data_AF-A0AAD2A8A3-F1
#
_entry.id   AF-A0AAD2A8A3-F1
#
_cell.length_a   1.000
_cell.length_b   1.000
_cell.length_c   1.000
_cell.angle_alpha   90.00
_cell.angle_beta   90.00
_cell.angle_gamma   90.00
#
_symmetry.space_group_name_H-M   'P 1'
#
loop_
_entity.id
_entity.type
_entity.pdbx_description
1 polymer ?
#
loop_
_entity_poly.entity_id
_entity_poly.type
_entity_poly.pdbx_seq_one_letter_code
_entity_poly.pdbx_strand_id
1 'polypeptide(L)'
;MLQLAAAQRMNTDARKAIFCVIMSGEDYADAFEKLLRLDLPGKLDREIMRVLVECCLQEKVFNKYYCILASKLCNHDKNFKFTLQFCVWDHFKELEAMQLQRSMHLSKFVAEMIASFSLSLAVLKVVELNNPIHLTPKRIMHFRMLFEAILEFPDKLVWNIFTRIAVTPEYESLRIGINFFISKHVLSLSKSLVNKYKLAKKALNNVEGVLM
;
A
#
# COMPACT_ATOMS: atom_id res chain seq x y z
N MET A 1 8.91 5.67 -25.36
CA MET A 1 8.51 6.25 -24.04
C MET A 1 7.11 6.88 -24.08
N LEU A 2 6.81 7.78 -25.02
CA LEU A 2 5.48 8.42 -25.12
C LEU A 2 4.31 7.46 -25.41
N GLN A 3 4.54 6.39 -26.18
CA GLN A 3 3.51 5.36 -26.43
C GLN A 3 3.17 4.53 -25.18
N LEU A 4 4.16 4.24 -24.31
CA LEU A 4 3.93 3.60 -23.01
C LEU A 4 3.15 4.54 -22.09
N ALA A 5 3.51 5.82 -22.04
CA ALA A 5 2.81 6.83 -21.25
C ALA A 5 1.30 6.92 -21.63
N ALA A 6 0.98 6.91 -22.93
CA ALA A 6 -0.39 6.89 -23.41
C ALA A 6 -1.16 5.63 -22.96
N ALA A 7 -0.51 4.46 -22.99
CA ALA A 7 -1.10 3.21 -22.49
C ALA A 7 -1.38 3.25 -20.97
N GLN A 8 -0.66 4.09 -20.21
CA GLN A 8 -0.84 4.25 -18.76
C GLN A 8 -1.75 5.43 -18.36
N ARG A 9 -2.56 5.94 -19.29
CA ARG A 9 -3.45 7.09 -19.04
C ARG A 9 -2.70 8.36 -18.61
N MET A 10 -1.46 8.54 -19.07
CA MET A 10 -0.67 9.76 -18.85
C MET A 10 -1.13 10.84 -19.85
N ASN A 11 -2.33 11.37 -19.59
CA ASN A 11 -3.06 12.21 -20.55
C ASN A 11 -2.68 13.69 -20.47
N THR A 12 -1.93 14.10 -19.44
CA THR A 12 -1.48 15.48 -19.24
C THR A 12 0.04 15.58 -19.36
N ASP A 13 0.54 16.77 -19.69
CA ASP A 13 1.99 16.95 -19.88
C ASP A 13 2.75 16.80 -18.56
N ALA A 14 2.14 17.20 -17.43
CA ALA A 14 2.67 16.90 -16.10
C ALA A 14 2.84 15.39 -15.88
N ARG A 15 1.81 14.58 -16.16
CA ARG A 15 1.88 13.11 -15.99
C ARG A 15 2.92 12.47 -16.91
N LYS A 16 3.06 12.96 -18.15
CA LYS A 16 4.09 12.49 -19.08
C LYS A 16 5.49 12.84 -18.57
N ALA A 17 5.72 14.05 -18.09
CA ALA A 17 7.00 14.48 -17.55
C ALA A 17 7.42 13.63 -16.33
N ILE A 18 6.49 13.43 -15.38
CA ILE A 18 6.69 12.57 -14.21
C ILE A 18 7.01 11.13 -14.64
N PHE A 19 6.23 10.57 -15.57
CA PHE A 19 6.46 9.22 -16.10
C PHE A 19 7.86 9.08 -16.72
N CYS A 20 8.27 10.06 -17.54
CA CYS A 20 9.59 10.07 -18.15
C CYS A 20 10.69 10.08 -17.08
N VAL A 21 10.56 10.92 -16.05
CA VAL A 21 11.53 10.95 -14.94
C VAL A 21 11.61 9.60 -14.22
N ILE A 22 10.46 9.02 -13.85
CA ILE A 22 10.41 7.74 -13.12
C ILE A 22 11.03 6.60 -13.93
N MET A 23 10.80 6.57 -15.25
CA MET A 23 11.27 5.50 -16.14
C MET A 23 12.70 5.68 -16.65
N SER A 24 13.27 6.89 -16.54
CA SER A 24 14.65 7.20 -16.97
C SER A 24 15.62 7.46 -15.83
N GLY A 25 15.14 7.41 -14.57
CA GLY A 25 16.01 7.51 -13.40
C GLY A 25 16.99 6.34 -13.33
N GLU A 26 18.25 6.64 -12.99
CA GLU A 26 19.28 5.62 -12.79
C GLU A 26 18.98 4.77 -11.56
N ASP A 27 18.56 5.42 -10.49
CA ASP A 27 18.08 4.82 -9.26
C ASP A 27 16.97 5.68 -8.61
N TYR A 28 16.53 5.29 -7.41
CA TYR A 28 15.46 6.01 -6.70
C TYR A 28 15.89 7.40 -6.21
N ALA A 29 17.18 7.64 -5.96
CA ALA A 29 17.67 8.92 -5.47
C ALA A 29 17.72 9.94 -6.61
N ASP A 30 18.22 9.53 -7.77
CA ASP A 30 18.21 10.31 -8.99
C ASP A 30 16.77 10.66 -9.43
N ALA A 31 15.89 9.65 -9.47
CA ALA A 31 14.47 9.90 -9.79
C ALA A 31 13.80 10.84 -8.79
N PHE A 32 14.07 10.69 -7.49
CA PHE A 32 13.55 11.58 -6.45
C PHE A 32 14.00 13.03 -6.67
N GLU A 33 15.29 13.28 -6.89
CA GLU A 33 15.78 14.64 -7.13
C GLU A 33 15.18 15.26 -8.39
N LYS A 34 15.14 14.50 -9.50
CA LYS A 34 14.56 14.96 -10.76
C LYS A 34 13.07 15.26 -10.63
N LEU A 35 12.32 14.46 -9.86
CA LEU A 35 10.90 14.71 -9.61
C LEU A 35 10.67 16.02 -8.85
N LEU A 36 11.49 16.32 -7.84
CA LEU A 36 11.39 17.59 -7.11
C LEU A 36 11.77 18.80 -7.98
N ARG A 37 12.69 18.62 -8.93
CA ARG A 37 13.09 19.67 -9.88
C ARG A 37 12.04 19.98 -10.96
N LEU A 38 10.99 19.16 -11.10
CA LEU A 38 9.88 19.48 -12.01
C LEU A 38 9.07 20.70 -11.56
N ASP A 39 9.19 21.10 -10.28
CA ASP A 39 8.56 22.29 -9.69
C ASP A 39 7.08 22.45 -10.09
N LEU A 40 6.33 21.35 -9.95
CA LEU A 40 4.93 21.30 -10.37
C LEU A 40 4.07 22.19 -9.47
N PRO A 41 3.27 23.11 -10.03
CA PRO A 41 2.58 24.10 -9.22
C PRO A 41 1.36 23.52 -8.50
N GLY A 42 1.20 23.93 -7.24
CA GLY A 42 -0.01 23.71 -6.44
C GLY A 42 -0.38 22.23 -6.33
N LYS A 43 -1.59 21.86 -6.78
CA LYS A 43 -2.13 20.49 -6.65
C LYS A 43 -1.56 19.49 -7.66
N LEU A 44 -0.73 19.91 -8.62
CA LEU A 44 -0.15 19.03 -9.63
C LEU A 44 0.96 18.14 -9.08
N ASP A 45 1.58 18.52 -7.96
CA ASP A 45 2.53 17.70 -7.20
C ASP A 45 1.95 16.32 -6.82
N ARG A 46 0.64 16.25 -6.56
CA ARG A 46 -0.11 15.02 -6.27
C ARG A 46 -0.04 14.01 -7.40
N GLU A 47 0.13 14.48 -8.64
CA GLU A 47 0.29 13.59 -9.78
C GLU A 47 1.57 12.77 -9.68
N ILE A 48 2.61 13.23 -8.97
CA ILE A 48 3.85 12.46 -8.77
C ILE A 48 3.54 11.11 -8.14
N MET A 49 2.81 11.13 -7.01
CA MET A 49 2.45 9.91 -6.30
C MET A 49 1.45 9.05 -7.10
N ARG A 50 0.49 9.68 -7.79
CA ARG A 50 -0.50 8.96 -8.62
C ARG A 50 0.15 8.22 -9.79
N VAL A 51 1.06 8.88 -10.50
CA VAL A 51 1.82 8.31 -11.61
C VAL A 51 2.74 7.21 -11.12
N LEU A 52 3.47 7.43 -10.02
CA LEU A 52 4.34 6.43 -9.41
C LEU A 52 3.59 5.13 -9.10
N VAL A 53 2.45 5.23 -8.41
CA VAL A 53 1.63 4.05 -8.09
C VAL A 53 1.16 3.37 -9.38
N GLU A 54 0.65 4.12 -10.35
CA GLU A 54 0.18 3.55 -11.61
C GLU A 54 1.28 2.79 -12.36
N CYS A 55 2.49 3.34 -12.43
CA CYS A 55 3.65 2.67 -13.02
C CYS A 55 3.97 1.36 -12.28
N CYS A 56 3.99 1.39 -10.95
CA CYS A 56 4.23 0.20 -10.12
C CYS A 56 3.20 -0.92 -10.40
N LEU A 57 1.93 -0.57 -10.61
CA LEU A 57 0.89 -1.56 -10.87
C LEU A 57 0.96 -2.16 -12.27
N GLN A 58 1.51 -1.41 -13.24
CA GLN A 58 1.65 -1.85 -14.64
C GLN A 58 2.91 -2.65 -14.94
N GLU A 59 3.83 -2.78 -13.98
CA GLU A 59 5.03 -3.57 -14.17
C GLU A 59 4.73 -5.02 -14.57
N LYS A 60 5.67 -5.65 -15.29
CA LYS A 60 5.60 -7.09 -15.58
C LYS A 60 5.91 -7.93 -14.33
N VAL A 61 6.86 -7.46 -13.53
CA VAL A 61 7.29 -8.08 -12.28
C VAL A 61 7.34 -6.98 -11.22
N PHE A 62 6.79 -7.26 -10.04
CA PHE A 62 6.78 -6.30 -8.94
C PHE A 62 8.20 -5.78 -8.65
N ASN A 63 8.37 -4.45 -8.72
CA ASN A 63 9.66 -3.80 -8.56
C ASN A 63 9.67 -2.94 -7.28
N LYS A 64 10.60 -3.24 -6.36
CA LYS A 64 10.74 -2.52 -5.09
C LYS A 64 11.23 -1.07 -5.24
N TYR A 65 11.80 -0.71 -6.40
CA TYR A 65 12.17 0.68 -6.73
C TYR A 65 11.06 1.68 -6.41
N TYR A 66 9.82 1.38 -6.84
CA TYR A 66 8.66 2.24 -6.59
C TYR A 66 8.35 2.40 -5.10
N CYS A 67 8.57 1.36 -4.30
CA CYS A 67 8.33 1.41 -2.85
C CYS A 67 9.34 2.32 -2.15
N ILE A 68 10.61 2.23 -2.52
CA ILE A 68 11.67 3.06 -1.94
C ILE A 68 11.43 4.53 -2.32
N LEU A 69 11.14 4.79 -3.60
CA LEU A 69 10.83 6.13 -4.08
C LEU A 69 9.58 6.73 -3.41
N ALA A 70 8.49 5.97 -3.30
CA ALA A 70 7.28 6.42 -2.62
C ALA A 70 7.52 6.73 -1.14
N SER A 71 8.30 5.90 -0.45
CA SER A 71 8.66 6.11 0.97
C SER A 71 9.52 7.36 1.14
N LYS A 72 10.47 7.60 0.23
CA LYS A 72 11.30 8.81 0.22
C LYS A 72 10.46 10.07 0.01
N LEU A 73 9.51 10.05 -0.92
CA LEU A 73 8.56 11.15 -1.15
C LEU A 73 7.68 11.39 0.10
N CYS A 74 7.15 10.34 0.73
CA CYS A 74 6.34 10.48 1.95
C CYS A 74 7.12 11.07 3.13
N ASN A 75 8.42 10.80 3.21
CA ASN A 75 9.30 11.38 4.23
C ASN A 75 9.68 12.84 3.92
N HIS A 76 9.66 13.23 2.66
CA HIS A 76 9.96 14.60 2.24
C HIS A 76 8.79 15.56 2.52
N ASP A 77 7.56 15.19 2.16
CA ASP A 77 6.37 16.00 2.40
C ASP A 77 5.16 15.14 2.81
N LYS A 78 4.47 15.56 3.88
CA LYS A 78 3.22 14.95 4.36
C LYS A 78 2.11 14.96 3.29
N ASN A 79 2.11 15.90 2.37
CA ASN A 79 1.18 15.94 1.23
C ASN A 79 1.29 14.69 0.34
N PHE A 80 2.50 14.16 0.15
CA PHE A 80 2.70 12.89 -0.56
C PHE A 80 2.09 11.73 0.19
N LYS A 81 2.21 11.70 1.52
CA LYS A 81 1.58 10.67 2.37
C LYS A 81 0.06 10.72 2.30
N PHE A 82 -0.54 11.92 2.35
CA PHE A 82 -1.99 12.07 2.16
C PHE A 82 -2.43 11.61 0.77
N THR A 83 -1.70 12.04 -0.26
CA THR A 83 -1.99 11.64 -1.64
C THR A 83 -1.91 10.13 -1.82
N LEU A 84 -0.86 9.49 -1.28
CA LEU A 84 -0.68 8.04 -1.31
C LEU A 84 -1.87 7.31 -0.65
N GLN A 85 -2.35 7.79 0.50
CA GLN A 85 -3.51 7.21 1.16
C GLN A 85 -4.76 7.28 0.28
N PHE A 86 -5.04 8.44 -0.35
CA PHE A 86 -6.15 8.57 -1.28
C PHE A 86 -5.98 7.70 -2.53
N CYS A 87 -4.77 7.61 -3.08
CA CYS A 87 -4.46 6.72 -4.20
C CYS A 87 -4.82 5.28 -3.86
N VAL A 88 -4.38 4.77 -2.71
CA VAL A 88 -4.67 3.39 -2.29
C VAL A 88 -6.17 3.18 -2.12
N TRP A 89 -6.89 4.13 -1.53
CA TRP A 89 -8.35 4.04 -1.39
C TRP A 89 -9.09 4.05 -2.73
N ASP A 90 -8.65 4.85 -3.70
CA ASP A 90 -9.23 4.87 -5.04
C ASP A 90 -9.03 3.51 -5.71
N HIS A 91 -7.83 2.92 -5.60
CA HIS A 91 -7.58 1.58 -6.14
C HIS A 91 -8.37 0.47 -5.43
N PHE A 92 -8.66 0.59 -4.13
CA PHE A 92 -9.52 -0.37 -3.42
C PHE A 92 -10.94 -0.39 -3.97
N LYS A 93 -11.47 0.75 -4.44
CA LYS A 93 -12.80 0.82 -5.08
C LYS A 93 -12.82 0.11 -6.43
N GLU A 94 -11.69 0.03 -7.11
CA GLU A 94 -11.55 -0.56 -8.45
C GLU A 94 -11.24 -2.07 -8.45
N LEU A 95 -11.07 -2.70 -7.28
CA LEU A 95 -10.64 -4.10 -7.15
C LEU A 95 -11.50 -5.10 -7.93
N GLU A 96 -12.79 -4.83 -8.10
CA GLU A 96 -13.67 -5.73 -8.87
C GLU A 96 -13.36 -5.78 -10.36
N ALA A 97 -12.98 -4.64 -10.94
CA ALA A 97 -12.59 -4.56 -12.34
C ALA A 97 -11.09 -4.82 -12.54
N MET A 98 -10.30 -4.85 -11.46
CA MET A 98 -8.85 -4.96 -11.51
C MET A 98 -8.40 -6.36 -11.97
N GLN A 99 -7.38 -6.37 -12.84
CA GLN A 99 -6.67 -7.59 -13.25
C GLN A 99 -5.85 -8.15 -12.08
N LEU A 100 -5.68 -9.48 -12.04
CA LEU A 100 -5.00 -10.18 -10.95
C LEU A 100 -3.58 -9.67 -10.70
N GLN A 101 -2.78 -9.48 -11.76
CA GLN A 101 -1.39 -9.00 -11.64
C GLN A 101 -1.33 -7.60 -11.01
N ARG A 102 -2.17 -6.66 -11.47
CA ARG A 102 -2.29 -5.32 -10.87
C ARG A 102 -2.68 -5.40 -9.39
N SER A 103 -3.64 -6.27 -9.06
CA SER A 103 -4.08 -6.49 -7.67
C SER A 103 -2.97 -7.06 -6.79
N MET A 104 -2.16 -7.99 -7.32
CA MET A 104 -1.00 -8.53 -6.63
C MET A 104 0.08 -7.47 -6.39
N HIS A 105 0.37 -6.64 -7.41
CA HIS A 105 1.33 -5.55 -7.29
C HIS A 105 0.87 -4.51 -6.27
N LEU A 106 -0.42 -4.15 -6.28
CA LEU A 106 -0.99 -3.26 -5.28
C LEU A 106 -0.91 -3.84 -3.87
N SER A 107 -1.21 -5.13 -3.71
CA SER A 107 -1.12 -5.81 -2.40
C SER A 107 0.30 -5.75 -1.83
N LYS A 108 1.31 -6.09 -2.66
CA LYS A 108 2.72 -6.03 -2.27
C LYS A 108 3.18 -4.60 -1.99
N PHE A 109 2.80 -3.64 -2.84
CA PHE A 109 3.12 -2.24 -2.66
C PHE A 109 2.55 -1.68 -1.35
N VAL A 110 1.27 -1.94 -1.05
CA VAL A 110 0.64 -1.49 0.20
C VAL A 110 1.28 -2.17 1.42
N ALA A 111 1.67 -3.45 1.33
CA ALA A 111 2.42 -4.13 2.40
C ALA A 111 3.75 -3.41 2.70
N GLU A 112 4.52 -3.07 1.66
CA GLU A 112 5.79 -2.35 1.79
C GLU A 112 5.59 -0.92 2.34
N MET A 113 4.51 -0.22 1.94
CA MET A 113 4.20 1.12 2.48
C MET A 113 3.81 1.08 3.96
N ILE A 114 3.14 0.00 4.40
CA ILE A 114 2.84 -0.24 5.81
C ILE A 114 4.11 -0.61 6.58
N ALA A 115 4.97 -1.44 6.00
CA ALA A 115 6.25 -1.86 6.58
C ALA A 115 7.23 -0.69 6.77
N SER A 116 7.26 0.26 5.84
CA SER A 116 8.06 1.48 5.97
C SER A 116 7.42 2.56 6.86
N PHE A 117 6.23 2.31 7.40
CA PHE A 117 5.39 3.26 8.14
C PHE A 117 5.03 4.54 7.35
N SER A 118 5.23 4.52 6.03
CA SER A 118 4.71 5.55 5.12
C SER A 118 3.17 5.56 5.16
N LEU A 119 2.56 4.38 5.31
CA LEU A 119 1.14 4.21 5.66
C LEU A 119 0.99 3.47 6.98
N SER A 120 -0.13 3.71 7.67
CA SER A 120 -0.58 2.89 8.81
C SER A 120 -1.55 1.82 8.31
N LEU A 121 -1.69 0.72 9.05
CA LEU A 121 -2.79 -0.25 8.84
C LEU A 121 -4.18 0.41 8.87
N ALA A 122 -4.31 1.59 9.48
CA ALA A 122 -5.51 2.43 9.43
C ALA A 122 -5.99 2.77 8.00
N VAL A 123 -5.14 2.62 6.97
CA VAL A 123 -5.56 2.74 5.57
C VAL A 123 -6.65 1.73 5.21
N LEU A 124 -6.77 0.61 5.92
CA LEU A 124 -7.79 -0.42 5.69
C LEU A 124 -9.15 -0.12 6.33
N LYS A 125 -9.30 0.98 7.09
CA LYS A 125 -10.56 1.32 7.79
C LYS A 125 -11.78 1.45 6.87
N VAL A 126 -11.56 1.79 5.61
CA VAL A 126 -12.61 1.98 4.60
C VAL A 126 -13.08 0.68 3.93
N VAL A 127 -12.42 -0.45 4.23
CA VAL A 127 -12.65 -1.72 3.53
C VAL A 127 -13.79 -2.54 4.16
N GLU A 128 -14.06 -2.35 5.45
CA GLU A 128 -15.02 -3.14 6.25
C GLU A 128 -14.77 -4.65 6.16
N LEU A 129 -13.59 -5.09 6.63
CA LEU A 129 -13.10 -6.48 6.51
C LEU A 129 -13.93 -7.55 7.25
N ASN A 130 -14.96 -7.17 8.00
CA ASN A 130 -15.93 -8.06 8.65
C ASN A 130 -17.32 -8.04 8.00
N ASN A 131 -17.56 -7.21 6.98
CA ASN A 131 -18.86 -7.10 6.34
C ASN A 131 -18.95 -8.04 5.11
N PRO A 132 -19.71 -9.14 5.16
CA PRO A 132 -19.76 -10.12 4.08
C PRO A 132 -20.30 -9.55 2.77
N ILE A 133 -21.11 -8.48 2.81
CA ILE A 133 -21.64 -7.81 1.61
C ILE A 133 -20.50 -7.21 0.77
N HIS A 134 -19.43 -6.76 1.43
CA HIS A 134 -18.28 -6.11 0.78
C HIS A 134 -17.12 -7.06 0.47
N LEU A 135 -17.20 -8.34 0.87
CA LEU A 135 -16.16 -9.34 0.70
C LEU A 135 -16.42 -10.27 -0.49
N THR A 136 -16.34 -9.72 -1.69
CA THR A 136 -16.38 -10.52 -2.93
C THR A 136 -15.14 -11.43 -3.06
N PRO A 137 -15.15 -12.45 -3.93
CA PRO A 137 -13.99 -13.29 -4.17
C PRO A 137 -12.71 -12.51 -4.55
N LYS A 138 -12.84 -11.46 -5.38
CA LYS A 138 -11.69 -10.63 -5.80
C LYS A 138 -11.13 -9.80 -4.65
N ARG A 139 -12.00 -9.19 -3.82
CA ARG A 139 -11.56 -8.44 -2.64
C ARG A 139 -10.94 -9.36 -1.59
N ILE A 140 -11.54 -10.53 -1.34
CA ILE A 140 -10.96 -11.55 -0.46
C ILE A 140 -9.55 -11.92 -0.93
N MET A 141 -9.38 -12.19 -2.22
CA MET A 141 -8.08 -12.55 -2.78
C MET A 141 -7.05 -11.41 -2.63
N HIS A 142 -7.44 -10.16 -2.93
CA HIS A 142 -6.58 -8.98 -2.76
C HIS A 142 -6.09 -8.83 -1.32
N PHE A 143 -7.02 -8.73 -0.36
CA PHE A 143 -6.64 -8.50 1.04
C PHE A 143 -5.95 -9.72 1.65
N ARG A 144 -6.21 -10.94 1.15
CA ARG A 144 -5.42 -12.13 1.51
C ARG A 144 -3.96 -11.96 1.13
N MET A 145 -3.67 -11.65 -0.14
CA MET A 145 -2.29 -11.41 -0.60
C MET A 145 -1.60 -10.31 0.20
N LEU A 146 -2.32 -9.24 0.55
CA LEU A 146 -1.81 -8.16 1.40
C LEU A 146 -1.40 -8.66 2.80
N PHE A 147 -2.29 -9.38 3.49
CA PHE A 147 -1.99 -9.88 4.83
C PHE A 147 -0.95 -10.99 4.83
N GLU A 148 -0.91 -11.85 3.82
CA GLU A 148 0.16 -12.83 3.65
C GLU A 148 1.52 -12.13 3.52
N ALA A 149 1.62 -11.13 2.65
CA ALA A 149 2.85 -10.32 2.52
C ALA A 149 3.24 -9.62 3.82
N ILE A 150 2.28 -9.05 4.56
CA ILE A 150 2.57 -8.41 5.86
C ILE A 150 3.06 -9.42 6.90
N LEU A 151 2.45 -10.60 6.97
CA LEU A 151 2.80 -11.62 7.97
C LEU A 151 4.14 -12.30 7.69
N GLU A 152 4.65 -12.23 6.45
CA GLU A 152 5.98 -12.71 6.10
C GLU A 152 7.13 -11.81 6.59
N PHE A 153 6.85 -10.56 6.98
CA PHE A 153 7.87 -9.67 7.54
C PHE A 153 8.47 -10.19 8.87
N PRO A 154 9.65 -9.69 9.29
CA PRO A 154 10.24 -10.06 10.57
C PRO A 154 9.30 -9.81 11.76
N ASP A 155 9.36 -10.66 12.78
CA ASP A 155 8.42 -10.65 13.92
C ASP A 155 8.31 -9.28 14.59
N LYS A 156 9.45 -8.63 14.84
CA LYS A 156 9.52 -7.27 15.39
C LYS A 156 8.73 -6.26 14.55
N LEU A 157 8.82 -6.37 13.23
CA LEU A 157 8.11 -5.47 12.32
C LEU A 157 6.61 -5.77 12.29
N VAL A 158 6.23 -7.05 12.24
CA VAL A 158 4.82 -7.48 12.36
C VAL A 158 4.22 -6.96 13.67
N TRP A 159 4.92 -7.12 14.80
CA TRP A 159 4.47 -6.57 16.08
C TRP A 159 4.23 -5.06 15.98
N ASN A 160 5.22 -4.31 15.51
CA ASN A 160 5.15 -2.84 15.43
C ASN A 160 4.05 -2.34 14.48
N ILE A 161 3.81 -3.03 13.37
CA ILE A 161 2.73 -2.70 12.41
C ILE A 161 1.36 -2.80 13.10
N PHE A 162 1.08 -3.91 13.79
CA PHE A 162 -0.23 -4.17 14.37
C PHE A 162 -0.45 -3.41 15.70
N THR A 163 0.60 -3.20 16.50
CA THR A 163 0.51 -2.41 17.75
C THR A 163 0.14 -0.95 17.48
N ARG A 164 0.60 -0.34 16.39
CA ARG A 164 0.31 1.08 16.09
C ARG A 164 -1.18 1.39 15.94
N ILE A 165 -2.02 0.42 15.56
CA ILE A 165 -3.48 0.61 15.51
C ILE A 165 -4.19 0.13 16.79
N ALA A 166 -3.48 -0.54 17.71
CA ALA A 166 -4.02 -1.01 18.99
C ALA A 166 -4.22 0.12 20.01
N VAL A 167 -3.38 1.15 19.93
CA VAL A 167 -3.37 2.29 20.86
C VAL A 167 -4.55 3.24 20.63
N THR A 168 -5.13 3.25 19.42
CA THR A 168 -6.18 4.19 19.01
C THR A 168 -7.57 3.54 19.15
N PRO A 169 -8.40 3.94 20.12
CA PRO A 169 -9.71 3.31 20.37
C PRO A 169 -10.65 3.34 19.16
N GLU A 170 -10.58 4.40 18.36
CA GLU A 170 -11.40 4.59 17.15
C GLU A 170 -11.15 3.51 16.08
N TYR A 171 -10.07 2.73 16.21
CA TYR A 171 -9.76 1.61 15.31
C TYR A 171 -10.26 0.26 15.82
N GLU A 172 -11.05 0.19 16.89
CA GLU A 172 -11.60 -1.08 17.39
C GLU A 172 -12.30 -1.92 16.31
N SER A 173 -13.24 -1.34 15.56
CA SER A 173 -13.93 -2.03 14.46
C SER A 173 -12.96 -2.51 13.38
N LEU A 174 -11.92 -1.72 13.07
CA LEU A 174 -10.87 -2.13 12.14
C LEU A 174 -10.08 -3.33 12.69
N ARG A 175 -9.68 -3.32 13.96
CA ARG A 175 -8.94 -4.42 14.60
C ARG A 175 -9.76 -5.71 14.58
N ILE A 176 -11.05 -5.62 14.90
CA ILE A 176 -11.99 -6.76 14.85
C ILE A 176 -12.07 -7.28 13.40
N GLY A 177 -12.22 -6.39 12.43
CA GLY A 177 -12.27 -6.73 11.00
C GLY A 177 -11.00 -7.44 10.50
N ILE A 178 -9.83 -6.91 10.82
CA ILE A 178 -8.53 -7.52 10.49
C ILE A 178 -8.43 -8.92 11.13
N ASN A 179 -8.76 -9.03 12.41
CA ASN A 179 -8.69 -10.30 13.14
C ASN A 179 -9.62 -11.36 12.54
N PHE A 180 -10.86 -10.99 12.23
CA PHE A 180 -11.82 -11.86 11.54
C PHE A 180 -11.30 -12.30 10.17
N PHE A 181 -10.84 -11.35 9.36
CA PHE A 181 -10.43 -11.61 7.99
C PHE A 181 -9.23 -12.55 7.92
N ILE A 182 -8.17 -12.30 8.71
CA ILE A 182 -6.98 -13.17 8.71
C ILE A 182 -7.36 -14.59 9.16
N SER A 183 -8.15 -14.71 10.23
CA SER A 183 -8.58 -16.01 10.75
C SER A 183 -9.35 -16.84 9.72
N LYS A 184 -10.30 -16.20 9.02
CA LYS A 184 -11.21 -16.88 8.11
C LYS A 184 -10.62 -17.09 6.72
N HIS A 185 -9.94 -16.07 6.20
CA HIS A 185 -9.58 -16.00 4.79
C HIS A 185 -8.09 -16.16 4.50
N VAL A 186 -7.18 -16.03 5.48
CA VAL A 186 -5.74 -16.22 5.28
C VAL A 186 -5.29 -17.60 5.78
N LEU A 187 -5.59 -17.92 7.04
CA LEU A 187 -5.11 -19.15 7.69
C LEU A 187 -5.71 -20.44 7.12
N SER A 188 -6.85 -20.35 6.44
CA SER A 188 -7.48 -21.49 5.77
C SER A 188 -6.60 -22.08 4.66
N LEU A 189 -5.70 -21.27 4.07
CA LEU A 189 -4.80 -21.70 3.00
C LEU A 189 -3.32 -21.68 3.43
N SER A 190 -2.94 -20.76 4.32
CA SER A 190 -1.55 -20.49 4.69
C SER A 190 -1.27 -20.90 6.14
N LYS A 191 -1.34 -22.22 6.41
CA LYS A 191 -1.14 -22.78 7.77
C LYS A 191 0.23 -22.46 8.38
N SER A 192 1.25 -22.18 7.55
CA SER A 192 2.58 -21.75 8.00
C SER A 192 2.55 -20.41 8.74
N LEU A 193 1.58 -19.54 8.45
CA LEU A 193 1.46 -18.20 9.04
C LEU A 193 0.77 -18.18 10.42
N VAL A 194 0.37 -19.33 10.96
CA VAL A 194 -0.36 -19.41 12.24
C VAL A 194 0.42 -18.75 13.39
N ASN A 195 1.74 -18.97 13.48
CA ASN A 195 2.56 -18.37 14.54
C ASN A 195 2.71 -16.85 14.36
N LYS A 196 2.91 -16.40 13.12
CA LYS A 196 2.95 -14.97 12.76
C LYS A 196 1.63 -14.28 13.12
N TYR A 197 0.50 -14.93 12.83
CA TYR A 197 -0.81 -14.41 13.20
C TYR A 197 -1.03 -14.37 14.70
N LYS A 198 -0.59 -15.38 15.48
CA LYS A 198 -0.67 -15.32 16.94
C LYS A 198 0.07 -14.08 17.50
N LEU A 199 1.24 -13.77 16.96
CA LEU A 199 1.98 -12.56 17.29
C LEU A 199 1.20 -11.29 16.92
N ALA A 200 0.72 -11.19 15.68
CA ALA A 200 -0.07 -10.06 15.19
C ALA A 200 -1.36 -9.84 16.03
N LYS A 201 -2.05 -10.93 16.40
CA LYS A 201 -3.24 -10.90 17.25
C LYS A 201 -2.92 -10.38 18.66
N LYS A 202 -1.78 -10.79 19.23
CA LYS A 202 -1.31 -10.22 20.51
C LYS A 202 -1.00 -8.72 20.36
N ALA A 203 -0.33 -8.34 19.28
CA ALA A 203 -0.01 -6.94 19.00
C ALA A 203 -1.26 -6.07 18.81
N LEU A 204 -2.35 -6.58 18.20
CA LEU A 204 -3.64 -5.88 18.08
C LEU A 204 -4.28 -5.54 19.42
N ASN A 205 -3.99 -6.30 20.47
CA ASN A 205 -4.50 -6.08 21.82
C ASN A 205 -3.52 -5.32 22.73
N ASN A 206 -2.36 -4.93 22.20
CA ASN A 206 -1.34 -4.18 22.93
C ASN A 206 -1.70 -2.70 23.06
N VAL A 207 -2.68 -2.41 23.93
CA VAL A 207 -3.18 -1.04 24.17
C VAL A 207 -2.13 -0.13 24.83
N GLU A 208 -1.12 -0.71 25.47
CA GLU A 208 0.03 0.03 26.04
C GLU A 208 0.93 0.62 24.95
N GLY A 209 0.83 0.14 23.71
CA GLY A 209 1.58 0.69 22.57
C GLY A 209 3.08 0.36 22.55
N VAL A 210 3.54 -0.56 23.41
CA VAL A 210 4.95 -0.93 23.52
C VAL A 210 5.42 -1.57 22.22
N LEU A 211 6.40 -0.94 21.55
CA LEU A 211 7.01 -1.46 20.33
C LEU A 211 8.16 -2.42 20.68
N MET A 212 8.39 -3.41 19.81
CA MET A 212 9.52 -4.35 19.89
C MET A 212 10.74 -3.82 19.16
#